data_AF-A0A816AES3-F1
#
_entry.id   AF-A0A816AES3-F1
#
_cell.length_a   1.000
_cell.length_b   1.000
_cell.length_c   1.000
_cell.angle_alpha   90.00
_cell.angle_beta   90.00
_cell.angle_gamma   90.00
#
_symmetry.space_group_name_H-M   'P 1'
#
loop_
_entity.id
_entity.type
_entity.pdbx_description
1 polymer ?
#
loop_
_entity_poly.entity_id
_entity_poly.type
_entity_poly.pdbx_seq_one_letter_code
_entity_poly.pdbx_strand_id
1 'polypeptide(L)'
;ARDLLATYSHSIEKLIIADSNNERLDILRQSLTDSPIEIHVIDVTDRQIILSLLVKCDVYINAVPTFVGLQMNIFHACFEAKRNYLEYGGMGIYTVQQKAEHDQWEKAEIIAILGLGADPGLFNILCRVVADRLDRIDKMNLYWTAKFIGDENSILIPPYNLSTVLAEYGNPSQQFLNGKLPQVPAQSGFETIDLPEPFTGIQELHMNVWF
;
A
#
# COMPACT_ATOMS: atom_id res chain seq x y z
N ALA A 1 -0.21 12.91 -2.12
CA ALA A 1 -0.19 14.18 -2.90
C ALA A 1 0.73 15.22 -2.29
N ARG A 2 0.51 15.66 -1.03
CA ARG A 2 1.35 16.70 -0.39
C ARG A 2 2.84 16.39 -0.37
N ASP A 3 3.24 15.16 -0.02
CA ASP A 3 4.66 14.78 -0.01
C ASP A 3 5.28 14.78 -1.42
N LEU A 4 4.50 14.42 -2.44
CA LEU A 4 4.92 14.49 -3.85
C LEU A 4 5.06 15.95 -4.34
N LEU A 5 4.47 16.91 -3.63
CA LEU A 5 4.55 18.35 -3.92
C LEU A 5 5.48 19.08 -2.94
N ALA A 6 6.08 18.36 -1.99
CA ALA A 6 6.93 18.96 -0.98
C ALA A 6 8.21 19.53 -1.61
N THR A 7 8.83 20.49 -0.93
CA THR A 7 10.01 21.18 -1.44
C THR A 7 11.21 20.28 -1.70
N TYR A 8 11.28 19.11 -1.06
CA TYR A 8 12.34 18.11 -1.28
C TYR A 8 12.08 17.19 -2.49
N SER A 9 10.90 17.26 -3.12
CA SER A 9 10.50 16.44 -4.27
C SER A 9 10.88 17.11 -5.60
N HIS A 10 12.17 17.44 -5.77
CA HIS A 10 12.66 18.26 -6.89
C HIS A 10 12.50 17.63 -8.29
N SER A 11 12.34 16.30 -8.37
CA SER A 11 12.27 15.57 -9.65
C SER A 11 10.85 15.44 -10.21
N ILE A 12 9.84 15.99 -9.53
CA ILE A 12 8.44 15.90 -9.94
C ILE A 12 8.04 17.19 -10.66
N GLU A 13 8.00 17.15 -11.99
CA GLU A 13 7.61 18.30 -12.82
C GLU A 13 6.09 18.47 -12.91
N LYS A 14 5.35 17.36 -12.82
CA LYS A 14 3.91 17.32 -13.00
C LYS A 14 3.29 16.21 -12.15
N LEU A 15 2.20 16.54 -11.47
CA LEU A 15 1.38 15.57 -10.74
C LEU A 15 -0.02 15.51 -11.33
N ILE A 16 -0.38 14.33 -11.85
CA ILE A 16 -1.75 14.02 -12.29
C ILE A 16 -2.42 13.20 -11.18
N ILE A 17 -3.60 13.63 -10.73
CA ILE A 17 -4.40 12.96 -9.72
C ILE A 17 -5.72 12.56 -10.35
N ALA A 18 -6.09 11.29 -10.23
CA ALA A 18 -7.33 10.80 -10.79
C ALA A 18 -8.06 9.88 -9.80
N ASP A 19 -9.37 10.11 -9.63
CA ASP A 19 -10.24 9.36 -8.72
C ASP A 19 -11.67 9.39 -9.28
N SER A 20 -12.49 8.42 -8.90
CA SER A 20 -13.93 8.39 -9.23
C SER A 20 -14.76 9.38 -8.40
N ASN A 21 -14.26 9.79 -7.23
CA ASN A 21 -14.99 10.62 -6.29
C ASN A 21 -14.70 12.11 -6.52
N ASN A 22 -15.59 12.77 -7.27
CA ASN A 22 -15.46 14.20 -7.57
C ASN A 22 -15.41 15.09 -6.31
N GLU A 23 -16.22 14.80 -5.29
CA GLU A 23 -16.25 15.61 -4.06
C GLU A 23 -14.89 15.60 -3.34
N ARG A 24 -14.25 14.42 -3.24
CA ARG A 24 -12.90 14.29 -2.66
C ARG A 24 -11.86 15.03 -3.49
N LEU A 25 -11.96 14.99 -4.82
CA LEU A 25 -11.07 15.73 -5.71
C LEU A 25 -11.26 17.24 -5.59
N ASP A 26 -12.49 17.71 -5.39
CA ASP A 26 -12.79 19.12 -5.15
C ASP A 26 -12.20 19.61 -3.82
N ILE A 27 -12.36 18.82 -2.74
CA ILE A 27 -11.71 19.10 -1.45
C ILE A 27 -10.18 19.14 -1.60
N LEU A 28 -9.61 18.17 -2.32
CA LEU A 28 -8.17 18.12 -2.56
C LEU A 28 -7.69 19.36 -3.31
N ARG A 29 -8.40 19.77 -4.37
CA ARG A 29 -8.11 20.97 -5.17
C ARG A 29 -8.10 22.22 -4.30
N GLN A 30 -9.09 22.38 -3.43
CA GLN A 30 -9.16 23.50 -2.48
C GLN A 30 -8.02 23.47 -1.46
N SER A 31 -7.53 22.29 -1.08
CA SER A 31 -6.43 22.16 -0.13
C SER A 31 -5.02 22.33 -0.75
N LEU A 32 -4.93 22.38 -2.09
CA LEU A 32 -3.68 22.43 -2.86
C LEU A 32 -3.70 23.57 -3.90
N THR A 33 -4.38 24.68 -3.60
CA THR A 33 -4.67 25.77 -4.57
C THR A 33 -3.45 26.34 -5.29
N ASP A 34 -2.28 26.36 -4.65
CA ASP A 34 -1.06 26.91 -5.23
C ASP A 34 -0.14 25.85 -5.86
N SER A 35 -0.60 24.59 -5.91
CA SER A 35 0.18 23.48 -6.43
C SER A 35 -0.12 23.21 -7.91
N PRO A 36 0.90 22.95 -8.75
CA PRO A 36 0.70 22.61 -10.17
C PRO A 36 0.22 21.16 -10.34
N ILE A 37 -1.06 20.91 -10.04
CA ILE A 37 -1.71 19.60 -10.17
C ILE A 37 -2.74 19.58 -11.30
N GLU A 38 -2.79 18.48 -12.06
CA GLU A 38 -3.85 18.19 -13.03
C GLU A 38 -4.78 17.14 -12.40
N ILE A 39 -6.07 17.43 -12.30
CA ILE A 39 -7.06 16.56 -11.66
C ILE A 39 -8.04 16.02 -12.70
N HIS A 40 -8.31 14.72 -12.66
CA HIS A 40 -9.30 14.05 -13.51
C HIS A 40 -10.29 13.24 -12.67
N VAL A 41 -11.58 13.38 -12.97
CA VAL A 41 -12.59 12.45 -12.47
C VAL A 41 -12.65 11.29 -13.44
N ILE A 42 -12.28 10.08 -13.01
CA ILE A 42 -12.24 8.90 -13.87
C ILE A 42 -12.85 7.68 -13.20
N ASP A 43 -13.32 6.75 -14.02
CA ASP A 43 -13.57 5.39 -13.60
C ASP A 43 -12.40 4.52 -14.07
N VAL A 44 -11.72 3.85 -13.13
CA VAL A 44 -10.58 2.97 -13.41
C VAL A 44 -10.99 1.65 -14.09
N THR A 45 -12.28 1.38 -14.25
CA THR A 45 -12.77 0.31 -15.12
C THR A 45 -12.71 0.69 -16.60
N ASP A 46 -12.63 1.98 -16.94
CA ASP A 46 -12.43 2.44 -18.30
C ASP A 46 -10.94 2.38 -18.67
N ARG A 47 -10.57 1.30 -19.34
CA ARG A 47 -9.20 1.08 -19.81
C ARG A 47 -8.70 2.21 -20.72
N GLN A 48 -9.55 2.78 -21.58
CA GLN A 48 -9.10 3.80 -22.52
C GLN A 48 -8.77 5.11 -21.82
N ILE A 49 -9.56 5.47 -20.81
CA ILE A 49 -9.25 6.62 -19.96
C ILE A 49 -7.92 6.41 -19.25
N ILE A 50 -7.66 5.23 -18.67
CA ILE A 50 -6.37 4.92 -18.03
C ILE A 50 -5.22 5.07 -19.02
N LEU A 51 -5.29 4.44 -20.20
CA LEU A 51 -4.24 4.52 -21.21
C LEU A 51 -3.97 5.97 -21.65
N SER A 52 -5.02 6.78 -21.80
CA SER A 52 -4.91 8.21 -22.16
C SER A 52 -4.21 9.06 -21.09
N LEU A 53 -4.25 8.65 -19.83
CA LEU A 53 -3.51 9.30 -18.75
C LEU A 53 -2.08 8.77 -18.65
N LEU A 54 -1.87 7.47 -18.82
CA LEU A 54 -0.55 6.84 -18.78
C LEU A 54 0.41 7.41 -19.83
N VAL A 55 -0.08 7.84 -21.00
CA VAL A 55 0.80 8.47 -22.01
C VAL A 55 1.39 9.80 -21.52
N LYS A 56 0.77 10.46 -20.54
CA LYS A 56 1.20 11.75 -19.98
C LYS A 56 2.16 11.62 -18.77
N CYS A 57 2.45 10.40 -18.32
CA CYS A 57 3.22 10.15 -17.10
C CYS A 57 4.37 9.18 -17.37
N ASP A 58 5.48 9.35 -16.65
CA ASP A 58 6.57 8.37 -16.64
C ASP A 58 6.35 7.25 -15.62
N VAL A 59 5.63 7.60 -14.54
CA VAL A 59 5.38 6.73 -13.37
C VAL A 59 3.90 6.81 -12.99
N TYR A 60 3.29 5.65 -12.77
CA TYR A 60 1.92 5.52 -12.27
C TYR A 60 1.91 4.93 -10.85
N ILE A 61 1.16 5.56 -9.94
CA ILE A 61 0.99 5.07 -8.57
C ILE A 61 -0.46 4.62 -8.39
N ASN A 62 -0.68 3.31 -8.25
CA ASN A 62 -1.98 2.73 -7.96
C ASN A 62 -2.32 2.88 -6.47
N ALA A 63 -3.31 3.73 -6.19
CA ALA A 63 -3.90 3.90 -4.87
C ALA A 63 -5.33 3.35 -4.76
N VAL A 64 -5.78 2.57 -5.75
CA VAL A 64 -7.09 1.92 -5.73
C VAL A 64 -7.08 0.80 -4.68
N PRO A 65 -8.05 0.76 -3.75
CA PRO A 65 -8.07 -0.27 -2.71
C PRO A 65 -8.11 -1.69 -3.31
N THR A 66 -7.31 -2.61 -2.75
CA THR A 66 -7.18 -4.00 -3.20
C THR A 66 -8.52 -4.71 -3.40
N PHE A 67 -9.49 -4.49 -2.49
CA PHE A 67 -10.80 -5.13 -2.53
C PHE A 67 -11.75 -4.62 -3.61
N VAL A 68 -11.39 -3.53 -4.31
CA VAL A 68 -12.08 -3.14 -5.55
C VAL A 68 -11.81 -4.17 -6.67
N GLY A 69 -10.71 -4.92 -6.58
CA GLY A 69 -10.44 -6.05 -7.46
C GLY A 69 -9.91 -5.68 -8.85
N LEU A 70 -9.42 -4.45 -9.03
CA LEU A 70 -8.93 -3.94 -10.32
C LEU A 70 -7.39 -3.89 -10.43
N GLN A 71 -6.68 -4.39 -9.42
CA GLN A 71 -5.22 -4.24 -9.31
C GLN A 71 -4.48 -4.85 -10.53
N MET A 72 -4.85 -6.06 -10.97
CA MET A 72 -4.27 -6.66 -12.18
C MET A 72 -4.65 -5.93 -13.46
N ASN A 73 -5.88 -5.42 -13.57
CA ASN A 73 -6.31 -4.67 -14.76
C ASN A 73 -5.48 -3.40 -14.95
N ILE A 74 -5.20 -2.69 -13.87
CA ILE A 74 -4.37 -1.47 -13.85
C ILE A 74 -2.90 -1.82 -14.10
N PHE A 75 -2.40 -2.90 -13.48
CA PHE A 75 -1.05 -3.43 -13.70
C PHE A 75 -0.81 -3.74 -15.18
N HIS A 76 -1.73 -4.47 -15.83
CA HIS A 76 -1.64 -4.79 -17.25
C HIS A 76 -1.82 -3.57 -18.17
N ALA A 77 -2.60 -2.56 -17.77
CA ALA A 77 -2.69 -1.31 -18.52
C ALA A 77 -1.36 -0.54 -18.51
N CYS A 78 -0.65 -0.53 -17.37
CA CYS A 78 0.69 0.07 -17.27
C CYS A 78 1.71 -0.69 -18.12
N PHE A 79 1.64 -2.02 -18.12
CA PHE A 79 2.47 -2.87 -18.98
C PHE A 79 2.24 -2.56 -20.46
N GLU A 80 0.98 -2.50 -20.91
CA GLU A 80 0.62 -2.16 -22.30
C GLU A 80 1.14 -0.78 -22.69
N ALA A 81 0.98 0.21 -21.81
CA ALA A 81 1.45 1.58 -22.04
C ALA A 81 2.97 1.74 -21.89
N LYS A 82 3.70 0.68 -21.53
CA LYS A 82 5.13 0.69 -21.21
C LYS A 82 5.50 1.76 -20.17
N ARG A 83 4.72 1.85 -19.09
CA ARG A 83 4.94 2.79 -17.99
C ARG A 83 5.31 2.08 -16.71
N ASN A 84 6.15 2.73 -15.91
CA ASN A 84 6.53 2.22 -14.60
C ASN A 84 5.31 2.22 -13.66
N TYR A 85 5.17 1.15 -12.89
CA TYR A 85 4.04 0.89 -12.01
C TYR A 85 4.48 0.84 -10.56
N LEU A 86 3.82 1.61 -9.70
CA LEU A 86 3.98 1.56 -8.25
C LEU A 86 2.62 1.30 -7.64
N GLU A 87 2.58 0.62 -6.50
CA GLU A 87 1.34 0.44 -5.75
C GLU A 87 1.57 0.33 -4.25
N TYR A 88 0.53 0.59 -3.46
CA TYR A 88 0.53 0.28 -2.04
C TYR A 88 0.25 -1.20 -1.75
N GLY A 89 -0.44 -1.89 -2.66
CA GLY A 89 -0.84 -3.27 -2.49
C GLY A 89 -1.85 -3.47 -1.36
N GLY A 90 -1.98 -4.72 -0.90
CA GLY A 90 -2.82 -5.11 0.22
C GLY A 90 -3.03 -6.61 0.27
N MET A 91 -3.00 -7.19 1.48
CA MET A 91 -3.30 -8.60 1.77
C MET A 91 -2.43 -9.66 1.05
N GLY A 92 -1.42 -9.27 0.26
CA GLY A 92 -0.59 -10.18 -0.55
C GLY A 92 -1.29 -10.83 -1.76
N ILE A 93 -2.60 -10.63 -1.95
CA ILE A 93 -3.46 -11.37 -2.91
C ILE A 93 -2.97 -11.23 -4.36
N TYR A 94 -2.73 -10.00 -4.79
CA TYR A 94 -2.27 -9.71 -6.15
C TYR A 94 -0.75 -9.67 -6.26
N THR A 95 -0.04 -9.43 -5.15
CA THR A 95 1.42 -9.36 -5.14
C THR A 95 2.05 -10.67 -5.64
N VAL A 96 1.50 -11.83 -5.28
CA VAL A 96 1.95 -13.13 -5.83
C VAL A 96 1.73 -13.23 -7.34
N GLN A 97 0.58 -12.76 -7.84
CA GLN A 97 0.25 -12.77 -9.27
C GLN A 97 1.15 -11.82 -10.06
N GLN A 98 1.36 -10.60 -9.57
CA GLN A 98 2.24 -9.61 -10.19
C GLN A 98 3.71 -10.08 -10.21
N LYS A 99 4.18 -10.74 -9.14
CA LYS A 99 5.52 -11.32 -9.10
C LYS A 99 5.70 -12.47 -10.09
N ALA A 100 4.64 -13.24 -10.38
CA ALA A 100 4.70 -14.30 -11.38
C ALA A 100 4.92 -13.74 -12.81
N GLU A 101 4.62 -12.46 -13.03
CA GLU A 101 4.84 -11.75 -14.28
C GLU A 101 6.23 -11.04 -14.33
N HIS A 102 7.14 -11.30 -13.40
CA HIS A 102 8.44 -10.60 -13.34
C HIS A 102 9.21 -10.62 -14.66
N ASP A 103 9.39 -11.79 -15.27
CA ASP A 103 10.20 -11.97 -16.48
C ASP A 103 9.69 -11.15 -17.68
N GLN A 104 8.37 -10.96 -17.82
CA GLN A 104 7.81 -10.16 -18.91
C GLN A 104 8.05 -8.67 -18.68
N TRP A 105 7.98 -8.19 -17.43
CA TRP A 105 8.26 -6.81 -17.06
C TRP A 105 9.74 -6.47 -17.25
N GLU A 106 10.63 -7.39 -16.84
CA GLU A 106 12.07 -7.25 -17.05
C GLU A 106 12.41 -7.16 -18.55
N LYS A 107 11.87 -8.07 -19.38
CA LYS A 107 12.07 -8.05 -20.84
C LYS A 107 11.53 -6.80 -21.53
N ALA A 108 10.49 -6.20 -20.96
CA ALA A 108 9.90 -4.97 -21.46
C ALA A 108 10.65 -3.70 -20.97
N GLU A 109 11.68 -3.86 -20.14
CA GLU A 109 12.49 -2.78 -19.56
C GLU A 109 11.65 -1.75 -18.78
N ILE A 110 10.59 -2.22 -18.12
CA ILE A 110 9.71 -1.41 -17.29
C ILE A 110 9.67 -1.94 -15.86
N ILE A 111 9.54 -1.02 -14.91
CA ILE A 111 9.68 -1.33 -13.48
C ILE A 111 8.29 -1.40 -12.83
N ALA A 112 8.08 -2.45 -12.05
CA ALA A 112 6.98 -2.54 -11.10
C ALA A 112 7.51 -2.59 -9.66
N ILE A 113 7.10 -1.64 -8.81
CA ILE A 113 7.39 -1.64 -7.37
C ILE A 113 6.09 -1.93 -6.61
N LEU A 114 6.06 -3.08 -5.94
CA LEU A 114 4.89 -3.59 -5.23
C LEU A 114 5.04 -3.33 -3.73
N GLY A 115 3.95 -2.95 -3.06
CA GLY A 115 3.94 -2.75 -1.61
C GLY A 115 4.76 -1.54 -1.16
N LEU A 116 4.38 -0.33 -1.60
CA LEU A 116 5.06 0.93 -1.30
C LEU A 116 4.44 1.69 -0.10
N GLY A 117 3.88 0.96 0.87
CA GLY A 117 3.23 1.51 2.06
C GLY A 117 4.11 1.49 3.32
N ALA A 118 3.46 1.47 4.48
CA ALA A 118 4.13 1.22 5.75
C ALA A 118 4.38 -0.29 5.95
N ASP A 119 3.34 -1.09 5.77
CA ASP A 119 3.35 -2.54 5.89
C ASP A 119 2.27 -3.13 4.96
N PRO A 120 2.62 -3.64 3.76
CA PRO A 120 3.96 -3.78 3.19
C PRO A 120 4.61 -2.45 2.76
N GLY A 121 5.95 -2.40 2.77
CA GLY A 121 6.78 -1.31 2.27
C GLY A 121 7.94 -0.97 3.20
N LEU A 122 7.78 0.05 4.03
CA LEU A 122 8.80 0.45 5.01
C LEU A 122 9.25 -0.75 5.87
N PHE A 123 8.31 -1.57 6.33
CA PHE A 123 8.61 -2.77 7.11
C PHE A 123 9.47 -3.76 6.32
N ASN A 124 9.19 -4.01 5.04
CA ASN A 124 10.02 -4.88 4.20
C ASN A 124 11.46 -4.37 4.07
N ILE A 125 11.64 -3.05 3.94
CA ILE A 125 12.97 -2.42 3.89
C ILE A 125 13.70 -2.59 5.23
N LEU A 126 13.03 -2.30 6.35
CA LEU A 126 13.60 -2.47 7.70
C LEU A 126 14.01 -3.92 7.95
N CYS A 127 13.15 -4.88 7.60
CA CYS A 127 13.44 -6.30 7.67
C CYS A 127 14.71 -6.66 6.89
N ARG A 128 14.85 -6.13 5.66
CA ARG A 128 16.03 -6.37 4.83
C ARG A 128 17.30 -5.78 5.45
N VAL A 129 17.24 -4.54 5.92
CA VAL A 129 18.39 -3.86 6.56
C VAL A 129 18.86 -4.59 7.81
N VAL A 130 17.94 -5.12 8.62
CA VAL A 130 18.28 -5.94 9.79
C VAL A 130 18.85 -7.29 9.36
N ALA A 131 18.24 -7.94 8.37
CA ALA A 131 18.70 -9.23 7.85
C ALA A 131 20.13 -9.18 7.31
N ASP A 132 20.50 -8.11 6.61
CA ASP A 132 21.87 -7.93 6.07
C ASP A 132 22.95 -7.78 7.17
N ARG A 133 22.55 -7.59 8.44
CA ARG A 133 23.48 -7.43 9.58
C ARG A 133 23.58 -8.67 10.47
N LEU A 134 22.85 -9.73 10.15
CA LEU A 134 22.79 -10.95 10.95
C LEU A 134 23.23 -12.15 10.10
N ASP A 135 24.10 -13.00 10.65
CA ASP A 135 24.51 -14.23 9.96
C ASP A 135 23.35 -15.23 9.79
N ARG A 136 22.38 -15.18 10.72
CA ARG A 136 21.22 -16.06 10.77
C ARG A 136 20.04 -15.37 11.45
N ILE A 137 18.85 -15.56 10.89
CA ILE A 137 17.57 -15.16 11.49
C ILE A 137 16.74 -16.41 11.73
N ASP A 138 16.39 -16.68 13.00
CA ASP A 138 15.50 -17.79 13.36
C ASP A 138 14.02 -17.37 13.39
N LYS A 139 13.75 -16.11 13.76
CA LYS A 139 12.40 -15.54 13.86
C LYS A 139 12.46 -14.04 13.53
N MET A 140 11.46 -13.56 12.81
CA MET A 140 11.22 -12.15 12.58
C MET A 140 9.76 -11.87 12.92
N ASN A 141 9.55 -11.03 13.93
CA ASN A 141 8.23 -10.62 14.36
C ASN A 141 8.03 -9.15 14.01
N LEU A 142 6.90 -8.85 13.40
CA LEU A 142 6.50 -7.51 13.02
C LEU A 142 5.27 -7.15 13.81
N TYR A 143 5.34 -6.03 14.52
CA TYR A 143 4.25 -5.53 15.33
C TYR A 143 3.91 -4.13 14.88
N TRP A 144 2.62 -3.92 14.67
CA TRP A 144 2.08 -2.62 14.35
C TRP A 144 1.16 -2.18 15.48
N THR A 145 1.35 -0.94 15.94
CA THR A 145 0.49 -0.31 16.93
C THR A 145 0.34 1.16 16.56
N ALA A 146 -0.84 1.70 16.84
CA ALA A 146 -1.14 3.11 16.64
C ALA A 146 -1.93 3.64 17.83
N LYS A 147 -1.64 4.89 18.21
CA LYS A 147 -2.35 5.61 19.25
C LYS A 147 -2.95 6.85 18.60
N PHE A 148 -4.27 6.99 18.69
CA PHE A 148 -4.92 8.22 18.29
C PHE A 148 -4.48 9.36 19.21
N ILE A 149 -4.13 10.50 18.63
CA ILE A 149 -3.77 11.72 19.36
C ILE A 149 -4.86 12.75 19.06
N GLY A 150 -5.59 13.16 20.09
CA GLY A 150 -6.70 14.12 19.98
C GLY A 150 -7.89 13.72 20.84
N ASP A 151 -8.97 14.49 20.74
CA ASP A 151 -10.21 14.22 21.44
C ASP A 151 -10.88 12.94 20.93
N GLU A 152 -11.52 12.20 21.84
CA GLU A 152 -12.28 11.01 21.47
C GLU A 152 -13.41 11.38 20.48
N ASN A 153 -13.53 10.59 19.42
CA ASN A 153 -14.55 10.78 18.39
C ASN A 153 -15.57 9.64 18.47
N SER A 154 -16.85 9.98 18.57
CA SER A 154 -17.95 9.00 18.57
C SER A 154 -18.14 8.32 17.22
N ILE A 155 -17.54 8.87 16.15
CA ILE A 155 -17.52 8.31 14.81
C ILE A 155 -16.18 7.62 14.59
N LEU A 156 -16.22 6.35 14.18
CA LEU A 156 -15.04 5.60 13.77
C LEU A 156 -14.38 6.29 12.55
N ILE A 157 -13.15 6.76 12.74
CA ILE A 157 -12.31 7.28 11.66
C ILE A 157 -11.19 6.26 11.43
N PRO A 158 -11.29 5.39 10.41
CA PRO A 158 -10.26 4.40 10.16
C PRO A 158 -8.97 5.11 9.66
N PRO A 159 -7.78 4.60 10.03
CA PRO A 159 -6.50 5.20 9.65
C PRO A 159 -6.21 5.07 8.14
N TYR A 160 -6.87 4.14 7.46
CA TYR A 160 -6.80 3.90 6.03
C TYR A 160 -8.13 3.30 5.53
N ASN A 161 -8.13 2.69 4.35
CA ASN A 161 -9.34 2.15 3.74
C ASN A 161 -10.09 1.18 4.70
N LEU A 162 -11.36 1.49 4.98
CA LEU A 162 -12.19 0.71 5.92
C LEU A 162 -12.34 -0.76 5.51
N SER A 163 -12.48 -1.05 4.21
CA SER A 163 -12.61 -2.44 3.75
C SER A 163 -11.34 -3.24 4.00
N THR A 164 -10.17 -2.61 3.90
CA THR A 164 -8.89 -3.22 4.27
C THR A 164 -8.84 -3.51 5.76
N VAL A 165 -9.17 -2.54 6.62
CA VAL A 165 -9.22 -2.73 8.07
C VAL A 165 -10.14 -3.91 8.41
N LEU A 166 -11.38 -3.91 7.92
CA LEU A 166 -12.31 -5.00 8.20
C LEU A 166 -11.81 -6.36 7.68
N ALA A 167 -11.14 -6.38 6.54
CA ALA A 167 -10.60 -7.60 5.96
C ALA A 167 -9.42 -8.18 6.74
N GLU A 168 -8.58 -7.34 7.34
CA GLU A 168 -7.45 -7.78 8.18
C GLU A 168 -7.94 -8.54 9.42
N TYR A 169 -9.07 -8.14 10.00
CA TYR A 169 -9.69 -8.83 11.14
C TYR A 169 -10.67 -9.94 10.73
N GLY A 170 -11.19 -9.89 9.50
CA GLY A 170 -12.24 -10.78 9.03
C GLY A 170 -11.76 -12.02 8.29
N ASN A 171 -10.55 -12.00 7.72
CA ASN A 171 -10.06 -13.06 6.84
C ASN A 171 -8.91 -13.89 7.44
N PRO A 172 -8.72 -15.15 7.00
CA PRO A 172 -7.62 -15.99 7.48
C PRO A 172 -6.29 -15.64 6.82
N SER A 173 -5.28 -15.32 7.62
CA SER A 173 -3.99 -14.78 7.19
C SER A 173 -2.95 -15.89 6.88
N GLN A 174 -1.83 -15.58 6.21
CA GLN A 174 -0.74 -16.54 5.98
C GLN A 174 0.48 -16.18 6.84
N GLN A 175 0.95 -17.14 7.63
CA GLN A 175 2.06 -16.92 8.58
C GLN A 175 3.18 -17.92 8.34
N PHE A 176 4.44 -17.45 8.34
CA PHE A 176 5.58 -18.35 8.23
C PHE A 176 5.91 -18.95 9.61
N LEU A 177 5.46 -20.18 9.84
CA LEU A 177 5.55 -20.88 11.13
C LEU A 177 6.25 -22.21 10.94
N ASN A 178 7.30 -22.46 11.74
CA ASN A 178 8.05 -23.73 11.77
C ASN A 178 8.48 -24.23 10.38
N GLY A 179 8.98 -23.31 9.54
CA GLY A 179 9.45 -23.62 8.19
C GLY A 179 8.35 -23.83 7.13
N LYS A 180 7.10 -23.52 7.45
CA LYS A 180 5.93 -23.63 6.55
C LYS A 180 5.18 -22.31 6.49
N LEU A 181 4.35 -22.13 5.46
CA LEU A 181 3.47 -20.97 5.30
C LEU A 181 1.99 -21.40 5.39
N PRO A 182 1.50 -21.90 6.54
CA PRO A 182 0.09 -22.23 6.70
C PRO A 182 -0.81 -20.99 6.61
N GLN A 183 -2.05 -21.23 6.19
CA GLN A 183 -3.14 -20.30 6.45
C GLN A 183 -3.63 -20.48 7.89
N VAL A 184 -3.84 -19.38 8.61
CA VAL A 184 -4.30 -19.36 9.99
C VAL A 184 -5.64 -18.62 10.08
N PRO A 185 -6.60 -19.07 10.90
CA PRO A 185 -7.87 -18.37 11.06
C PRO A 185 -7.68 -16.92 11.52
N ALA A 186 -8.60 -16.05 11.13
CA ALA A 186 -8.60 -14.66 11.58
C ALA A 186 -8.60 -14.59 13.12
N GLN A 187 -7.81 -13.69 13.69
CA GLN A 187 -7.76 -13.43 15.14
C GLN A 187 -7.38 -14.66 16.00
N SER A 188 -6.72 -15.68 15.44
CA SER A 188 -6.40 -16.93 16.15
C SER A 188 -5.07 -16.93 16.90
N GLY A 189 -4.27 -15.87 16.80
CA GLY A 189 -2.99 -15.73 17.49
C GLY A 189 -2.89 -14.42 18.25
N PHE A 190 -2.23 -14.46 19.40
CA PHE A 190 -2.00 -13.30 20.26
C PHE A 190 -0.58 -13.33 20.80
N GLU A 191 0.03 -12.16 20.93
CA GLU A 191 1.30 -11.99 21.63
C GLU A 191 1.21 -10.80 22.59
N THR A 192 1.73 -10.99 23.80
CA THR A 192 1.77 -9.94 24.82
C THR A 192 3.11 -9.24 24.75
N ILE A 193 3.09 -7.92 24.59
CA ILE A 193 4.30 -7.11 24.42
C ILE A 193 4.24 -5.93 25.39
N ASP A 194 5.35 -5.69 26.07
CA ASP A 194 5.58 -4.45 26.79
C ASP A 194 6.06 -3.39 25.80
N LEU A 195 5.17 -2.45 25.44
CA LEU A 195 5.47 -1.45 24.44
C LEU A 195 6.39 -0.36 25.01
N PRO A 196 7.40 0.10 24.24
CA PRO A 196 8.24 1.21 24.66
C PRO A 196 7.48 2.54 24.67
N GLU A 197 8.10 3.56 25.25
CA GLU A 197 7.68 4.96 25.05
C GLU A 197 7.53 5.27 23.54
N PRO A 198 6.50 6.03 23.11
CA PRO A 198 5.48 6.74 23.91
C PRO A 198 4.21 5.94 24.20
N PHE A 199 4.17 4.65 23.90
CA PHE A 199 2.96 3.83 24.07
C PHE A 199 2.82 3.34 25.51
N THR A 200 3.92 2.85 26.10
CA THR A 200 4.07 2.31 27.47
C THR A 200 3.05 1.25 27.91
N GLY A 201 3.55 0.15 28.45
CA GLY A 201 2.73 -0.85 29.12
C GLY A 201 2.44 -2.08 28.27
N ILE A 202 1.86 -3.07 28.95
CA ILE A 202 1.61 -4.40 28.39
C ILE A 202 0.35 -4.35 27.52
N GLN A 203 0.53 -4.65 26.23
CA GLN A 203 -0.56 -4.78 25.26
C GLN A 203 -0.63 -6.21 24.75
N GLU A 204 -1.85 -6.69 24.53
CA GLU A 204 -2.10 -7.91 23.78
C GLU A 204 -2.34 -7.54 22.31
N LEU A 205 -1.48 -8.04 21.43
CA LEU A 205 -1.57 -7.78 19.99
C LEU A 205 -2.02 -9.04 19.27
N HIS A 206 -3.00 -8.89 18.38
CA HIS A 206 -3.41 -9.96 17.49
C HIS A 206 -2.35 -10.20 16.42
N MET A 207 -1.97 -11.46 16.25
CA MET A 207 -1.06 -11.90 15.20
C MET A 207 -1.84 -12.00 13.89
N ASN A 208 -1.80 -10.94 13.10
CA ASN A 208 -2.31 -10.90 11.74
C ASN A 208 -1.11 -10.82 10.78
N VAL A 209 -0.98 -11.69 9.79
CA VAL A 209 0.09 -11.55 8.80
C VAL A 209 -0.42 -11.78 7.38
N TRP A 210 -0.23 -10.77 6.54
CA TRP A 210 -0.48 -10.83 5.11
C TRP A 210 0.76 -10.31 4.38
N PHE A 211 1.61 -11.22 3.90
CA PHE A 211 2.75 -10.93 3.03
C PHE A 211 2.70 -11.80 1.76
#